data_AF-H2FK06-F1
#
_entry.id   AF-H2FK06-F1
#
_cell.length_a   1.000
_cell.length_b   1.000
_cell.length_c   1.000
_cell.angle_alpha   90.00
_cell.angle_beta   90.00
_cell.angle_gamma   90.00
#
_symmetry.space_group_name_H-M   'P 1'
#
loop_
_entity.id
_entity.type
_entity.pdbx_description
1 polymer ?
#
loop_
_entity_poly.entity_id
_entity_poly.type
_entity_poly.pdbx_seq_one_letter_code
_entity_poly.pdbx_strand_id
1 'polypeptide(L)'
;GRDGWGAMQRLPGASSGVAITDPDAGAAGLPPLPEKVQSHIATPIQSSGVSALPLVEYHAPGSDRLAIMISGDGGWEKLDRNLSRELQHRGISVVGWDSMCYFWKLRTPEQLGDDLSRVIADYQRRWGAHQVILIGYSFGADVMPFAYAHLRPTQRNSVDFISLLALARKADFKARIFGWLGWGEHGTRDVLTALGALDLQRVQCIYGQNDKDAVCSELRERIFDVVMRPGG
;
A
#
# COMPACT_ATOMS: atom_id res chain seq x y z
N GLY A 1 -66.21 -32.73 -10.95
CA GLY A 1 -65.15 -33.24 -10.06
C GLY A 1 -64.27 -32.09 -9.67
N ARG A 2 -64.17 -31.83 -8.36
CA ARG A 2 -63.14 -31.05 -7.62
C ARG A 2 -62.81 -29.67 -8.21
N ASP A 3 -63.52 -28.60 -7.88
CA ASP A 3 -63.67 -27.86 -6.59
C ASP A 3 -62.54 -26.86 -6.32
N GLY A 4 -62.91 -25.57 -6.39
CA GLY A 4 -62.33 -24.45 -5.63
C GLY A 4 -61.12 -23.76 -6.28
N TRP A 5 -60.98 -22.44 -6.29
CA TRP A 5 -61.55 -21.42 -5.42
C TRP A 5 -61.68 -20.10 -6.18
N GLY A 6 -62.89 -19.54 -6.20
CA GLY A 6 -63.17 -18.16 -6.56
C GLY A 6 -63.97 -17.50 -5.44
N ALA A 7 -63.45 -16.38 -4.95
CA ALA A 7 -64.07 -15.25 -4.23
C ALA A 7 -62.95 -14.62 -3.39
N MET A 8 -62.69 -13.31 -3.38
CA MET A 8 -63.65 -12.21 -3.35
C MET A 8 -62.91 -10.90 -3.67
N GLN A 9 -63.55 -10.04 -4.48
CA GLN A 9 -63.10 -8.68 -4.74
C GLN A 9 -63.42 -7.75 -3.55
N ARG A 10 -62.48 -6.83 -3.22
CA ARG A 10 -62.66 -5.35 -3.29
C ARG A 10 -61.41 -4.59 -2.76
N LEU A 11 -60.72 -3.90 -3.68
CA LEU A 11 -60.24 -2.48 -3.76
C LEU A 11 -59.85 -1.69 -2.48
N PRO A 12 -59.09 -0.56 -2.55
CA PRO A 12 -58.55 0.18 -3.72
C PRO A 12 -57.05 0.60 -3.61
N GLY A 13 -56.50 1.16 -4.70
CA GLY A 13 -55.21 1.87 -4.68
C GLY A 13 -54.81 2.48 -6.01
N ALA A 14 -55.34 3.67 -6.31
CA ALA A 14 -54.90 4.63 -7.33
C ALA A 14 -53.38 4.85 -7.30
N SER A 15 -52.64 5.29 -8.33
CA SER A 15 -52.87 5.68 -9.71
C SER A 15 -51.48 6.07 -10.25
N SER A 16 -51.22 5.80 -11.53
CA SER A 16 -50.51 6.67 -12.48
C SER A 16 -49.13 7.23 -12.09
N GLY A 17 -48.11 6.78 -12.85
CA GLY A 17 -46.71 7.16 -12.66
C GLY A 17 -46.32 8.57 -13.12
N VAL A 18 -45.02 8.83 -12.98
CA VAL A 18 -44.27 9.83 -13.75
C VAL A 18 -42.92 9.19 -14.07
N ALA A 19 -42.66 8.99 -15.36
CA ALA A 19 -41.31 8.77 -15.88
C ALA A 19 -40.57 10.11 -15.88
N ILE A 20 -39.33 10.13 -15.42
CA ILE A 20 -38.44 11.27 -15.63
C ILE A 20 -37.32 10.81 -16.56
N THR A 21 -37.53 11.12 -17.84
CA THR A 21 -36.47 11.36 -18.81
C THR A 21 -36.24 12.86 -18.83
N ASP A 22 -35.09 13.34 -18.35
CA ASP A 22 -34.51 14.58 -18.91
C ASP A 22 -33.00 14.63 -18.61
N PRO A 23 -32.12 14.62 -19.63
CA PRO A 23 -30.68 14.76 -19.48
C PRO A 23 -30.27 16.22 -19.71
N ASP A 24 -30.65 17.16 -18.85
CA ASP A 24 -30.07 18.54 -18.80
C ASP A 24 -30.58 19.39 -17.61
N ALA A 25 -30.65 18.82 -16.39
CA ALA A 25 -30.92 19.59 -15.17
C ALA A 25 -29.63 19.78 -14.35
N GLY A 26 -29.06 20.98 -14.46
CA GLY A 26 -27.84 21.39 -13.76
C GLY A 26 -27.93 21.31 -12.23
N ALA A 27 -26.75 21.18 -11.63
CA ALA A 27 -26.52 21.15 -10.19
C ALA A 27 -26.93 22.46 -9.51
N ALA A 28 -28.21 22.60 -9.14
CA ALA A 28 -28.66 23.55 -8.12
C ALA A 28 -30.09 23.18 -7.66
N GLY A 29 -30.25 22.78 -6.40
CA GLY A 29 -31.56 22.75 -5.76
C GLY A 29 -32.00 21.41 -5.16
N LEU A 30 -31.12 20.69 -4.46
CA LEU A 30 -31.62 19.80 -3.39
C LEU A 30 -31.89 20.67 -2.16
N PRO A 31 -33.06 20.57 -1.52
CA PRO A 31 -33.30 21.26 -0.26
C PRO A 31 -32.29 20.78 0.80
N PRO A 32 -31.77 21.68 1.65
CA PRO A 32 -30.84 21.29 2.70
C PRO A 32 -31.50 20.25 3.62
N LEU A 33 -30.75 19.22 3.99
CA LEU A 33 -31.22 18.19 4.90
C LEU A 33 -31.71 18.82 6.20
N PRO A 34 -32.77 18.28 6.84
CA PRO A 34 -33.24 18.76 8.13
C PRO A 34 -32.10 18.84 9.15
N GLU A 35 -32.07 19.87 9.99
CA GLU A 35 -31.01 20.14 10.98
C GLU A 35 -30.73 18.92 11.88
N LYS A 36 -31.77 18.14 12.22
CA LYS A 36 -31.65 16.86 12.95
C LYS A 36 -30.87 15.78 12.21
N VAL A 37 -30.92 15.76 10.88
CA VAL A 37 -30.13 14.82 10.06
C VAL A 37 -28.69 15.31 9.97
N GLN A 38 -28.47 16.62 9.87
CA GLN A 38 -27.13 17.21 9.86
C GLN A 38 -26.37 16.92 11.15
N SER A 39 -27.05 16.94 12.31
CA SER A 39 -26.45 16.54 13.60
C SER A 39 -26.09 15.05 13.72
N HIS A 40 -26.54 14.22 12.78
CA HIS A 40 -26.20 12.79 12.68
C HIS A 40 -25.28 12.45 11.50
N ILE A 41 -24.93 13.42 10.66
CA ILE A 41 -23.83 13.26 9.71
C ILE A 41 -22.57 13.33 10.55
N ALA A 42 -22.06 12.16 10.92
CA ALA A 42 -20.73 12.05 11.51
C ALA A 42 -19.78 12.85 10.63
N THR A 43 -19.14 13.88 11.19
CA THR A 43 -17.95 14.49 10.60
C THR A 43 -17.08 13.34 10.10
N PRO A 44 -16.64 13.32 8.82
CA PRO A 44 -15.72 12.29 8.37
C PRO A 44 -14.57 12.30 9.37
N ILE A 45 -14.41 11.23 10.14
CA ILE A 45 -13.27 11.10 11.04
C ILE A 45 -12.09 11.14 10.08
N GLN A 46 -11.38 12.27 10.03
CA GLN A 46 -10.09 12.31 9.38
C GLN A 46 -9.27 11.27 10.11
N SER A 47 -9.09 10.10 9.49
CA SER A 47 -8.19 9.08 9.97
C SER A 47 -6.85 9.78 10.20
N SER A 48 -6.47 9.93 11.46
CA SER A 48 -5.18 10.49 11.85
C SER A 48 -4.28 9.32 12.21
N GLY A 49 -3.02 9.39 11.81
CA GLY A 49 -2.04 8.32 12.01
C GLY A 49 -2.04 7.27 10.91
N VAL A 50 -1.61 6.04 11.25
CA VAL A 50 -1.34 4.98 10.27
C VAL A 50 -2.62 4.42 9.62
N SER A 51 -3.79 4.67 10.20
CA SER A 51 -5.10 4.28 9.66
C SER A 51 -5.48 5.04 8.37
N ALA A 52 -4.80 6.14 8.08
CA ALA A 52 -4.96 6.90 6.84
C ALA A 52 -4.12 6.36 5.68
N LEU A 53 -3.20 5.42 5.97
CA LEU A 53 -2.31 4.83 4.99
C LEU A 53 -2.97 3.59 4.37
N PRO A 54 -2.71 3.29 3.10
CA PRO A 54 -3.30 2.13 2.43
C PRO A 54 -2.56 0.85 2.81
N LEU A 55 -2.79 0.41 4.04
CA LEU A 55 -2.11 -0.74 4.66
C LEU A 55 -2.99 -1.99 4.62
N VAL A 56 -2.36 -3.15 4.47
CA VAL A 56 -3.00 -4.47 4.51
C VAL A 56 -2.34 -5.33 5.58
N GLU A 57 -3.12 -5.80 6.55
CA GLU A 57 -2.59 -6.52 7.72
C GLU A 57 -2.66 -8.04 7.54
N TYR A 58 -1.54 -8.73 7.80
CA TYR A 58 -1.43 -10.18 7.93
C TYR A 58 -0.79 -10.52 9.27
N HIS A 59 -1.60 -10.54 10.33
CA HIS A 59 -1.09 -10.74 11.69
C HIS A 59 -0.82 -12.23 11.98
N ALA A 60 0.38 -12.54 12.49
CA ALA A 60 0.74 -13.84 13.04
C ALA A 60 0.79 -13.72 14.58
N PRO A 61 -0.27 -14.10 15.32
CA PRO A 61 -0.36 -13.87 16.76
C PRO A 61 0.80 -14.50 17.53
N GLY A 62 1.38 -13.73 18.45
CA GLY A 62 2.51 -14.16 19.28
C GLY A 62 3.87 -14.16 18.56
N SER A 63 3.93 -13.69 17.31
CA SER A 63 5.20 -13.51 16.61
C SER A 63 5.91 -12.24 17.08
N ASP A 64 7.21 -12.35 17.34
CA ASP A 64 8.10 -11.22 17.58
C ASP A 64 8.62 -10.57 16.27
N ARG A 65 8.26 -11.15 15.11
CA ARG A 65 8.74 -10.73 13.79
C ARG A 65 7.68 -9.94 13.03
N LEU A 66 8.08 -8.76 12.57
CA LEU A 66 7.25 -7.83 11.80
C LEU A 66 7.94 -7.49 10.47
N ALA A 67 7.32 -7.86 9.36
CA ALA A 67 7.70 -7.38 8.04
C ALA A 67 6.83 -6.18 7.64
N ILE A 68 7.45 -5.09 7.21
CA ILE A 68 6.77 -4.01 6.48
C ILE A 68 7.10 -4.18 5.00
N MET A 69 6.08 -4.38 4.16
CA MET A 69 6.25 -4.68 2.75
C MET A 69 5.69 -3.56 1.87
N ILE A 70 6.54 -2.92 1.05
CA ILE A 70 6.14 -1.93 0.04
C ILE A 70 6.06 -2.62 -1.32
N SER A 71 4.88 -2.60 -1.92
CA SER A 71 4.59 -3.24 -3.22
C SER A 71 5.16 -2.47 -4.42
N GLY A 72 5.08 -3.09 -5.60
CA GLY A 72 5.38 -2.44 -6.87
C GLY A 72 4.37 -1.35 -7.25
N ASP A 73 4.61 -0.66 -8.36
CA ASP A 73 3.77 0.46 -8.84
C ASP A 73 2.34 0.04 -9.20
N GLY A 74 2.12 -1.23 -9.53
CA GLY A 74 0.79 -1.83 -9.72
C GLY A 74 -0.07 -1.98 -8.45
N GLY A 75 0.46 -1.67 -7.26
CA GLY A 75 -0.27 -1.77 -5.99
C GLY A 75 -0.22 -3.17 -5.36
N TRP A 76 -1.17 -3.46 -4.46
CA TRP A 76 -1.14 -4.67 -3.62
C TRP A 76 -1.65 -5.93 -4.36
N GLU A 77 -0.82 -6.46 -5.25
CA GLU A 77 -1.18 -7.47 -6.23
C GLU A 77 -1.08 -8.93 -5.75
N LYS A 78 -1.36 -9.89 -6.65
CA LYS A 78 -1.36 -11.33 -6.32
C LYS A 78 -0.03 -11.80 -5.72
N LEU A 79 1.10 -11.32 -6.22
CA LEU A 79 2.42 -11.66 -5.69
C LEU A 79 2.55 -11.21 -4.25
N ASP A 80 2.23 -9.95 -3.96
CA ASP A 80 2.35 -9.33 -2.63
C ASP A 80 1.47 -10.05 -1.60
N ARG A 81 0.22 -10.35 -1.98
CA ARG A 81 -0.73 -11.11 -1.15
C ARG A 81 -0.28 -12.54 -0.88
N ASN A 82 0.36 -13.19 -1.85
CA ASN A 82 0.83 -14.56 -1.70
C ASN A 82 2.09 -14.62 -0.83
N LEU A 83 3.05 -13.71 -1.07
CA LEU A 83 4.25 -13.61 -0.25
C LEU A 83 3.90 -13.29 1.20
N SER A 84 2.99 -12.32 1.43
CA SER A 84 2.59 -11.92 2.77
C SER A 84 1.88 -13.02 3.54
N ARG A 85 1.02 -13.81 2.87
CA ARG A 85 0.42 -15.01 3.47
C ARG A 85 1.44 -16.09 3.81
N GLU A 86 2.41 -16.32 2.93
CA GLU A 86 3.46 -17.29 3.19
C GLU A 86 4.35 -16.87 4.38
N LEU A 87 4.69 -15.59 4.49
CA LEU A 87 5.41 -15.04 5.64
C LEU A 87 4.59 -15.19 6.92
N GLN A 88 3.29 -14.88 6.88
CA GLN A 88 2.37 -15.06 8.00
C GLN A 88 2.31 -16.53 8.46
N HIS A 89 2.19 -17.48 7.53
CA HIS A 89 2.22 -18.91 7.83
C HIS A 89 3.54 -19.36 8.47
N ARG A 90 4.65 -18.67 8.17
CA ARG A 90 5.97 -18.89 8.77
C ARG A 90 6.18 -18.13 10.09
N GLY A 91 5.13 -17.54 10.64
CA GLY A 91 5.16 -16.82 11.90
C GLY A 91 5.84 -15.46 11.78
N ILE A 92 5.68 -14.75 10.66
CA ILE A 92 6.12 -13.36 10.49
C ILE A 92 4.87 -12.52 10.22
N SER A 93 4.55 -11.60 11.12
CA SER A 93 3.45 -10.66 10.90
C SER A 93 3.81 -9.69 9.77
N VAL A 94 2.88 -9.40 8.86
CA VAL A 94 3.15 -8.51 7.73
C VAL A 94 2.19 -7.33 7.72
N VAL A 95 2.74 -6.13 7.52
CA VAL A 95 1.99 -4.94 7.13
C VAL A 95 2.37 -4.62 5.69
N GLY A 96 1.46 -4.92 4.77
CA GLY A 96 1.57 -4.58 3.37
C GLY A 96 1.22 -3.13 3.11
N TRP A 97 1.89 -2.51 2.16
CA TRP A 97 1.68 -1.12 1.75
C TRP A 97 1.37 -1.09 0.25
N ASP A 98 0.15 -0.66 -0.09
CA ASP A 98 -0.28 -0.49 -1.48
C ASP A 98 0.35 0.79 -2.06
N SER A 99 1.36 0.61 -2.90
CA SER A 99 2.10 1.72 -3.50
C SER A 99 1.24 2.52 -4.48
N MET A 100 0.34 1.87 -5.25
CA MET A 100 -0.55 2.57 -6.18
C MET A 100 -1.44 3.56 -5.42
N CYS A 101 -2.02 3.14 -4.30
CA CYS A 101 -2.84 4.02 -3.46
C CYS A 101 -1.99 5.08 -2.74
N TYR A 102 -0.82 4.72 -2.22
CA TYR A 102 0.00 5.63 -1.41
C TYR A 102 0.62 6.77 -2.24
N PHE A 103 1.15 6.42 -3.41
CA PHE A 103 1.78 7.32 -4.36
C PHE A 103 0.80 7.92 -5.38
N TRP A 104 -0.52 7.75 -5.19
CA TRP A 104 -1.54 8.49 -5.95
C TRP A 104 -1.37 10.01 -5.83
N LYS A 105 -0.75 10.46 -4.74
CA LYS A 105 -0.24 11.83 -4.57
C LYS A 105 1.28 11.77 -4.56
N LEU A 106 1.92 12.84 -5.03
CA LEU A 106 3.37 12.99 -4.93
C LEU A 106 3.82 12.85 -3.47
N ARG A 107 4.85 12.02 -3.24
CA ARG A 107 5.47 11.79 -1.94
C ARG A 107 6.95 12.08 -2.03
N THR A 108 7.49 12.80 -1.04
CA THR A 108 8.93 12.95 -0.89
C THR A 108 9.52 11.77 -0.10
N PRO A 109 10.82 11.47 -0.25
CA PRO A 109 11.50 10.48 0.59
C PRO A 109 11.37 10.72 2.09
N GLU A 110 11.37 11.99 2.51
CA GLU A 110 11.18 12.39 3.90
C GLU A 110 9.79 11.98 4.38
N GLN A 111 8.74 12.27 3.59
CA GLN A 111 7.38 11.87 3.91
C GLN A 111 7.24 10.35 3.99
N LEU A 112 7.82 9.62 3.04
CA LEU A 112 7.80 8.15 3.05
C LEU A 112 8.53 7.58 4.26
N GLY A 113 9.71 8.10 4.62
CA GLY A 113 10.48 7.65 5.78
C GLY A 113 9.80 7.98 7.12
N ASP A 114 9.15 9.14 7.22
CA ASP A 114 8.35 9.51 8.39
C ASP A 114 7.12 8.62 8.54
N ASP A 115 6.41 8.37 7.43
CA ASP A 115 5.25 7.48 7.42
C ASP A 115 5.67 6.05 7.80
N LEU A 116 6.76 5.55 7.22
CA LEU A 116 7.32 4.23 7.53
C LEU A 116 7.72 4.12 9.00
N SER A 117 8.32 5.18 9.57
CA SER A 117 8.63 5.23 11.00
C SER A 117 7.37 5.15 11.87
N ARG A 118 6.27 5.83 11.48
CA ARG A 118 5.01 5.75 12.22
C ARG A 118 4.38 4.36 12.13
N VAL A 119 4.44 3.73 10.95
CA VAL A 119 3.96 2.36 10.74
C VAL A 119 4.75 1.38 11.61
N ILE A 120 6.09 1.38 11.53
CA ILE A 120 6.91 0.49 12.36
C ILE A 120 6.56 0.68 13.85
N ALA A 121 6.57 1.92 14.34
CA ALA A 121 6.29 2.19 15.75
C ALA A 121 4.90 1.73 16.19
N ASP A 122 3.88 1.90 15.33
CA ASP A 122 2.51 1.49 15.66
C ASP A 122 2.36 -0.02 15.74
N TYR A 123 2.87 -0.75 14.75
CA TYR A 123 2.73 -2.19 14.71
C TYR A 123 3.64 -2.93 15.68
N GLN A 124 4.81 -2.38 16.01
CA GLN A 124 5.62 -2.89 17.13
C GLN A 124 4.82 -2.87 18.44
N ARG A 125 4.07 -1.78 18.71
CA ARG A 125 3.22 -1.69 19.91
C ARG A 125 1.98 -2.57 19.83
N ARG A 126 1.28 -2.57 18.68
CA ARG A 126 0.01 -3.29 18.52
C ARG A 126 0.19 -4.81 18.54
N TRP A 127 1.27 -5.31 17.96
CA TRP A 127 1.50 -6.74 17.80
C TRP A 127 2.60 -7.30 18.71
N GLY A 128 3.30 -6.45 19.46
CA GLY A 128 4.37 -6.88 20.36
C GLY A 128 5.56 -7.51 19.62
N ALA A 129 5.82 -7.02 18.40
CA ALA A 129 6.88 -7.52 17.54
C ALA A 129 8.05 -6.54 17.55
N HIS A 130 9.25 -7.02 17.85
CA HIS A 130 10.44 -6.18 17.99
C HIS A 130 11.44 -6.38 16.85
N GLN A 131 11.39 -7.52 16.15
CA GLN A 131 12.28 -7.82 15.04
C GLN A 131 11.70 -7.32 13.71
N VAL A 132 12.22 -6.19 13.20
CA VAL A 132 11.66 -5.52 12.01
C VAL A 132 12.41 -5.92 10.75
N ILE A 133 11.64 -6.36 9.76
CA ILE A 133 12.11 -6.70 8.41
C ILE A 133 11.47 -5.69 7.44
N LEU A 134 12.27 -5.10 6.56
CA LEU A 134 11.76 -4.28 5.47
C LEU A 134 11.81 -5.06 4.16
N ILE A 135 10.70 -5.06 3.43
CA ILE A 135 10.58 -5.75 2.14
C ILE A 135 10.14 -4.73 1.10
N GLY A 136 10.89 -4.59 0.02
CA GLY A 136 10.48 -3.81 -1.15
C GLY A 136 10.38 -4.70 -2.36
N TYR A 137 9.32 -4.57 -3.15
CA TYR A 137 9.16 -5.25 -4.44
C TYR A 137 9.09 -4.26 -5.60
N SER A 138 9.93 -4.45 -6.61
CA SER A 138 10.02 -3.61 -7.82
C SER A 138 10.15 -2.13 -7.42
N PHE A 139 9.22 -1.27 -7.80
CA PHE A 139 9.17 0.12 -7.36
C PHE A 139 9.32 0.30 -5.83
N GLY A 140 8.71 -0.58 -5.04
CA GLY A 140 8.87 -0.58 -3.58
C GLY A 140 10.31 -0.85 -3.12
N ALA A 141 11.05 -1.68 -3.87
CA ALA A 141 12.48 -1.91 -3.65
C ALA A 141 13.31 -0.66 -4.01
N ASP A 142 12.94 0.05 -5.07
CA ASP A 142 13.65 1.24 -5.54
C ASP A 142 13.53 2.41 -4.55
N VAL A 143 12.35 2.60 -3.95
CA VAL A 143 12.11 3.69 -3.00
C VAL A 143 12.58 3.38 -1.57
N MET A 144 12.77 2.11 -1.22
CA MET A 144 13.11 1.67 0.14
C MET A 144 14.40 2.31 0.70
N PRO A 145 15.53 2.38 -0.04
CA PRO A 145 16.75 3.00 0.48
C PRO A 145 16.57 4.48 0.84
N PHE A 146 15.75 5.19 0.06
CA PHE A 146 15.41 6.59 0.31
C PHE A 146 14.51 6.74 1.54
N ALA A 147 13.50 5.88 1.70
CA ALA A 147 12.67 5.84 2.91
C ALA A 147 13.51 5.57 4.15
N TYR A 148 14.40 4.57 4.06
CA TYR A 148 15.28 4.16 5.14
C TYR A 148 16.18 5.31 5.61
N ALA A 149 16.71 6.10 4.67
CA ALA A 149 17.53 7.28 4.94
C ALA A 149 16.83 8.31 5.85
N HIS A 150 15.49 8.34 5.87
CA HIS A 150 14.69 9.26 6.67
C HIS A 150 13.96 8.58 7.84
N LEU A 151 14.25 7.32 8.15
CA LEU A 151 13.73 6.68 9.35
C LEU A 151 14.18 7.41 10.61
N ARG A 152 13.26 7.55 11.56
CA ARG A 152 13.56 8.02 12.91
C ARG A 152 14.57 7.06 13.56
N PRO A 153 15.54 7.55 14.37
CA PRO A 153 16.62 6.72 14.90
C PRO A 153 16.14 5.45 15.62
N THR A 154 15.09 5.55 16.44
CA THR A 154 14.52 4.40 17.15
C THR A 154 14.03 3.30 16.20
N GLN A 155 13.29 3.68 15.15
CA GLN A 155 12.76 2.71 14.18
C GLN A 155 13.85 2.17 13.27
N ARG A 156 14.79 3.01 12.84
CA ARG A 156 15.96 2.57 12.08
C ARG A 156 16.73 1.48 12.82
N ASN A 157 16.98 1.69 14.12
CA ASN A 157 17.73 0.74 14.95
C ASN A 157 17.00 -0.59 15.19
N SER A 158 15.68 -0.64 15.00
CA SER A 158 14.92 -1.89 15.08
C SER A 158 14.90 -2.71 13.80
N VAL A 159 15.44 -2.19 12.68
CA VAL A 159 15.48 -2.93 11.41
C VAL A 159 16.62 -3.94 11.44
N ASP A 160 16.26 -5.22 11.50
CA ASP A 160 17.19 -6.35 11.51
C ASP A 160 17.58 -6.82 10.12
N PHE A 161 16.68 -6.64 9.14
CA PHE A 161 16.88 -7.17 7.79
C PHE A 161 16.13 -6.36 6.73
N ILE A 162 16.70 -6.30 5.52
CA ILE A 162 16.10 -5.64 4.36
C ILE A 162 16.16 -6.60 3.16
N SER A 163 15.02 -6.89 2.54
CA SER A 163 14.94 -7.70 1.32
C SER A 163 14.40 -6.84 0.17
N LEU A 164 15.20 -6.71 -0.89
CA LEU A 164 14.89 -5.91 -2.08
C LEU A 164 14.67 -6.86 -3.27
N LEU A 165 13.42 -6.98 -3.72
CA LEU A 165 13.01 -7.88 -4.80
C LEU A 165 12.86 -7.09 -6.10
N ALA A 166 13.47 -7.56 -7.19
CA ALA A 166 13.46 -6.90 -8.51
C ALA A 166 13.95 -5.44 -8.44
N LEU A 167 15.07 -5.21 -7.73
CA LEU A 167 15.65 -3.89 -7.52
C LEU A 167 16.22 -3.31 -8.82
N ALA A 168 15.69 -2.18 -9.27
CA ALA A 168 16.19 -1.48 -10.44
C ALA A 168 17.31 -0.48 -10.11
N ARG A 169 18.02 0.00 -11.14
CA ARG A 169 19.09 0.99 -10.98
C ARG A 169 18.59 2.38 -10.57
N LYS A 170 17.36 2.74 -10.96
CA LYS A 170 16.81 4.09 -10.82
C LYS A 170 15.45 4.03 -10.16
N ALA A 171 15.26 4.85 -9.13
CA ALA A 171 13.96 5.07 -8.52
C ALA A 171 13.29 6.23 -9.24
N ASP A 172 12.16 5.96 -9.88
CA ASP A 172 11.33 6.99 -10.50
C ASP A 172 10.22 7.43 -9.55
N PHE A 173 10.50 8.47 -8.75
CA PHE A 173 9.48 9.09 -7.90
C PHE A 173 8.45 9.90 -8.71
N LYS A 174 8.68 10.09 -10.02
CA LYS A 174 7.73 10.73 -10.96
C LYS A 174 6.86 9.67 -11.61
N ALA A 175 6.01 9.04 -10.80
CA ALA A 175 4.73 8.48 -11.23
C ALA A 175 4.66 7.96 -12.69
N ARG A 176 4.83 6.64 -12.90
CA ARG A 176 4.20 5.95 -14.04
C ARG A 176 2.67 5.88 -13.94
N ILE A 177 2.07 6.72 -13.10
CA ILE A 177 0.62 6.89 -12.92
C ILE A 177 0.32 8.38 -13.10
N PHE A 178 0.07 8.75 -14.36
CA PHE A 178 -0.33 10.06 -14.88
C PHE A 178 0.72 11.18 -14.86
N GLY A 179 1.20 11.51 -16.07
CA GLY A 179 1.98 12.70 -16.32
C GLY A 179 1.25 13.98 -15.93
N TRP A 180 1.67 14.58 -14.81
CA TRP A 180 1.31 15.96 -14.51
C TRP A 180 2.51 16.74 -13.96
N LEU A 181 2.91 17.73 -14.75
CA LEU A 181 3.46 19.03 -14.38
C LEU A 181 4.81 19.08 -13.62
N GLY A 182 5.88 19.00 -14.41
CA GLY A 182 6.88 20.08 -14.47
C GLY A 182 7.53 20.54 -13.17
N TRP A 183 8.40 19.72 -12.58
CA TRP A 183 9.51 20.19 -11.74
C TRP A 183 10.78 19.39 -12.02
N GLY A 184 11.78 20.11 -12.55
CA GLY A 184 13.22 19.81 -12.57
C GLY A 184 13.70 18.54 -13.29
N GLU A 185 14.84 18.62 -13.98
CA GLU A 185 15.59 17.51 -14.56
C GLU A 185 16.19 16.51 -13.53
N HIS A 186 15.56 16.36 -12.36
CA HIS A 186 16.05 15.60 -11.19
C HIS A 186 15.14 14.41 -10.80
N GLY A 187 14.40 13.82 -11.76
CA GLY A 187 13.30 12.88 -11.47
C GLY A 187 13.69 11.47 -11.07
N THR A 188 14.78 10.95 -11.65
CA THR A 188 15.30 9.62 -11.31
C THR A 188 16.44 9.77 -10.32
N ARG A 189 16.32 9.13 -9.16
CA ARG A 189 17.41 9.07 -8.19
C ARG A 189 18.18 7.77 -8.36
N ASP A 190 19.50 7.84 -8.24
CA ASP A 190 20.38 6.68 -8.33
C ASP A 190 20.21 5.81 -7.08
N VAL A 191 19.62 4.63 -7.27
CA VAL A 191 19.35 3.66 -6.20
C VAL A 191 20.68 3.14 -5.62
N LEU A 192 21.70 2.95 -6.47
CA LEU A 192 22.98 2.41 -6.02
C LEU A 192 23.70 3.37 -5.06
N THR A 193 23.56 4.68 -5.27
CA THR A 193 24.04 5.68 -4.32
C THR A 193 23.22 5.64 -3.02
N ALA A 194 21.89 5.52 -3.12
CA ALA A 194 21.00 5.50 -1.96
C ALA A 194 21.17 4.26 -1.06
N LEU A 195 21.61 3.12 -1.63
CA LEU A 195 21.98 1.93 -0.85
C LEU A 195 23.05 2.22 0.21
N GLY A 196 23.88 3.25 0.03
CA GLY A 196 24.85 3.68 1.04
C GLY A 196 24.24 4.13 2.37
N ALA A 197 22.92 4.39 2.43
CA ALA A 197 22.21 4.68 3.67
C ALA A 197 21.89 3.43 4.50
N LEU A 198 21.98 2.23 3.90
CA LEU A 198 21.64 0.95 4.53
C LEU A 198 22.88 0.31 5.20
N ASP A 199 22.65 -0.53 6.20
CA ASP A 199 23.65 -1.51 6.63
C ASP A 199 23.66 -2.66 5.62
N LEU A 200 24.60 -2.64 4.69
CA LEU A 200 24.67 -3.60 3.59
C LEU A 200 24.82 -5.06 4.06
N GLN A 201 25.30 -5.29 5.29
CA GLN A 201 25.40 -6.62 5.90
C GLN A 201 24.05 -7.18 6.36
N ARG A 202 22.96 -6.43 6.20
CA ARG A 202 21.58 -6.85 6.46
C ARG A 202 20.72 -6.87 5.21
N VAL A 203 21.30 -6.64 4.03
CA VAL A 203 20.57 -6.47 2.77
C VAL A 203 20.65 -7.74 1.92
N GLN A 204 19.50 -8.30 1.60
CA GLN A 204 19.34 -9.31 0.55
C GLN A 204 18.72 -8.68 -0.70
N CYS A 205 19.24 -9.05 -1.87
CA CYS A 205 18.66 -8.66 -3.15
C CYS A 205 18.23 -9.91 -3.92
N ILE A 206 16.95 -9.97 -4.31
CA ILE A 206 16.37 -11.10 -5.04
C ILE A 206 15.96 -10.63 -6.44
N TYR A 207 16.30 -11.39 -7.48
CA TYR A 207 15.95 -11.05 -8.86
C TYR A 207 15.62 -12.27 -9.71
N GLY A 208 14.80 -12.07 -10.75
CA GLY A 208 14.52 -13.07 -11.77
C GLY A 208 15.69 -13.19 -12.76
N GLN A 209 15.98 -14.40 -13.21
CA GLN A 209 17.00 -14.66 -14.23
C GLN A 209 16.76 -13.87 -15.54
N ASN A 210 15.49 -13.61 -15.86
CA ASN A 210 15.08 -12.90 -17.07
C ASN A 210 14.82 -11.40 -16.83
N ASP A 211 15.02 -10.91 -15.60
CA ASP A 211 14.92 -9.49 -15.27
C ASP A 211 16.21 -8.79 -15.68
N LYS A 212 16.14 -8.02 -16.77
CA LYS A 212 17.28 -7.27 -17.33
C LYS A 212 17.51 -5.93 -16.65
N ASP A 213 16.51 -5.45 -15.91
CA ASP A 213 16.56 -4.14 -15.25
C ASP A 213 17.09 -4.27 -13.81
N ALA A 214 17.07 -5.49 -13.25
CA ALA A 214 17.58 -5.78 -11.92
C ALA A 214 19.10 -5.59 -11.77
N VAL A 215 19.50 -4.82 -10.76
CA VAL A 215 20.92 -4.57 -10.44
C VAL A 215 21.50 -5.48 -9.36
N CYS A 216 20.72 -6.43 -8.84
CA CYS A 216 21.15 -7.32 -7.74
C CYS A 216 22.47 -8.05 -8.03
N SER A 217 22.72 -8.42 -9.30
CA SER A 217 23.95 -9.12 -9.69
C SER A 217 25.22 -8.29 -9.46
N GLU A 218 25.13 -6.96 -9.54
CA GLU A 218 26.22 -6.01 -9.30
C GLU A 218 26.53 -5.82 -7.81
N LEU A 219 25.63 -6.29 -6.94
CA LEU A 219 25.73 -6.14 -5.49
C LEU A 219 26.32 -7.37 -4.80
N ARG A 220 26.60 -8.47 -5.52
CA ARG A 220 26.95 -9.78 -4.97
C ARG A 220 28.12 -9.78 -3.97
N GLU A 221 29.08 -8.88 -4.13
CA GLU A 221 30.26 -8.77 -3.25
C GLU A 221 30.12 -7.62 -2.23
N ARG A 222 29.01 -6.89 -2.25
CA ARG A 222 28.79 -5.67 -1.48
C ARG A 222 27.73 -5.80 -0.41
N ILE A 223 26.80 -6.74 -0.56
CA ILE A 223 25.66 -6.94 0.35
C ILE A 223 25.67 -8.34 0.96
N PHE A 224 24.81 -8.57 1.94
CA PHE A 224 24.70 -9.83 2.67
C PHE A 224 24.39 -11.03 1.78
N ASP A 225 23.40 -10.90 0.88
CA ASP A 225 22.98 -12.02 0.03
C ASP A 225 22.39 -11.57 -1.31
N VAL A 226 22.65 -12.34 -2.37
CA VAL A 226 22.08 -12.14 -3.70
C VAL A 226 21.48 -13.45 -4.20
N VAL A 227 20.16 -13.46 -4.35
CA VAL A 227 19.40 -14.66 -4.74
C VAL A 227 18.82 -14.47 -6.13
N MET A 228 19.23 -15.34 -7.07
CA MET A 228 18.60 -15.43 -8.38
C MET A 228 17.47 -16.46 -8.34
N ARG A 229 16.33 -16.16 -8.97
CA ARG A 229 15.20 -17.07 -9.15
C ARG A 229 14.92 -17.32 -10.64
N PRO A 230 14.43 -18.50 -11.02
CA PRO A 230 13.95 -18.71 -12.39
C PRO A 230 12.78 -17.77 -12.71
N GLY A 231 12.69 -17.31 -13.97
CA GLY A 231 11.63 -16.41 -14.42
C GLY A 231 12.05 -14.95 -14.45
N GLY A 232 11.06 -14.07 -14.61
CA GLY A 232 11.20 -12.61 -14.51
C GLY A 232 10.84 -12.13 -13.12
#